data_AF-A0A7S0NWV0-F1
#
_entry.id   AF-A0A7S0NWV0-F1
#
_cell.length_a   1.000
_cell.length_b   1.000
_cell.length_c   1.000
_cell.angle_alpha   90.00
_cell.angle_beta   90.00
_cell.angle_gamma   90.00
#
_symmetry.space_group_name_H-M   'P 1'
#
loop_
_entity.id
_entity.type
_entity.pdbx_description
1 polymer ?
#
loop_
_entity_poly.entity_id
_entity_poly.type
_entity_poly.pdbx_seq_one_letter_code
_entity_poly.pdbx_strand_id
1 'polypeptide(L)'
;HEGYLGVLVDDLVTRGTQEPYRMFTSRAEWRLLLRADNADRRLTKRGVEAGCVSAERAERLFDKERAMSIGRRSLRSFRLPNSEWASRGFGVKPSGEVRSAEEM
;
A
#
# COMPACT_ATOMS: atom_id res chain seq x y z
N HIS A 1 -12.19 -9.17 -1.47
CA HIS A 1 -11.64 -9.48 -0.13
C HIS A 1 -10.65 -8.38 0.28
N GLU A 2 -10.93 -7.65 1.36
CA GLU A 2 -10.15 -6.44 1.75
C GLU A 2 -9.04 -6.73 2.77
N GLY A 3 -8.92 -7.97 3.25
CA GLY A 3 -7.94 -8.39 4.25
C GLY A 3 -7.95 -9.90 4.45
N TYR A 4 -6.87 -10.44 5.00
CA TYR A 4 -6.76 -11.86 5.37
C TYR A 4 -7.90 -12.32 6.28
N LEU A 5 -8.42 -11.44 7.16
CA LEU A 5 -9.60 -11.73 7.98
C LEU A 5 -10.84 -12.06 7.14
N GLY A 6 -11.09 -11.32 6.05
CA GLY A 6 -12.23 -11.58 5.18
C GLY A 6 -12.08 -12.89 4.40
N VAL A 7 -10.84 -13.28 4.04
CA VAL A 7 -10.56 -14.58 3.41
C VAL A 7 -10.79 -15.72 4.39
N LEU A 8 -10.35 -15.57 5.65
CA LEU A 8 -10.59 -16.53 6.72
C LEU A 8 -12.09 -16.76 6.96
N VAL A 9 -12.86 -15.68 7.14
CA VAL A 9 -14.30 -15.79 7.40
C VAL A 9 -15.02 -16.44 6.23
N ASP A 10 -14.72 -16.03 5.00
CA ASP A 10 -15.28 -16.62 3.78
C ASP A 10 -14.98 -18.12 3.68
N ASP A 11 -13.72 -18.52 3.89
CA ASP A 11 -13.33 -19.94 3.85
C ASP A 11 -14.06 -20.76 4.92
N LEU A 12 -14.16 -20.23 6.16
CA LEU A 12 -14.84 -20.94 7.26
C LEU A 12 -16.34 -21.09 7.03
N VAL A 13 -17.01 -20.04 6.52
CA VAL A 13 -18.46 -20.07 6.27
C VAL A 13 -18.79 -20.95 5.06
N THR A 14 -17.98 -20.87 3.99
CA THR A 14 -18.32 -21.52 2.72
C THR A 14 -17.86 -22.97 2.66
N ARG A 15 -16.73 -23.30 3.30
CA ARG A 15 -16.10 -24.64 3.20
C ARG A 15 -16.19 -25.43 4.49
N GLY A 16 -16.51 -24.78 5.62
CA GLY A 16 -16.39 -25.39 6.94
C GLY A 16 -14.95 -25.78 7.27
N THR A 17 -14.75 -26.43 8.42
CA THR A 17 -13.42 -26.92 8.80
C THR A 17 -13.56 -28.21 9.60
N GLN A 18 -13.05 -29.34 9.08
CA GLN A 18 -12.96 -30.61 9.83
C GLN A 18 -11.65 -30.72 10.63
N GLU A 19 -10.61 -30.00 10.17
CA GLU A 19 -9.31 -29.86 10.83
C GLU A 19 -9.02 -28.38 11.12
N PRO A 20 -8.05 -28.03 11.98
CA PRO A 20 -7.69 -26.64 12.23
C PRO A 20 -7.26 -25.90 10.97
N TYR A 21 -7.95 -24.80 10.65
CA TYR A 21 -7.67 -23.99 9.47
C TYR A 21 -6.28 -23.34 9.51
N ARG A 22 -5.55 -23.35 8.38
CA ARG A 22 -4.25 -22.70 8.21
C ARG A 22 -4.27 -21.72 7.04
N MET A 23 -4.13 -20.42 7.33
CA MET A 23 -4.23 -19.33 6.34
C MET A 23 -3.12 -19.30 5.29
N PHE A 24 -1.94 -19.86 5.58
CA PHE A 24 -0.74 -19.59 4.78
C PHE A 24 -0.56 -20.49 3.55
N THR A 25 -1.43 -21.48 3.34
CA THR A 25 -1.15 -22.58 2.41
C THR A 25 -1.82 -22.49 1.04
N SER A 26 -2.69 -21.51 0.72
CA SER A 26 -3.48 -21.67 -0.53
C SER A 26 -3.79 -20.46 -1.43
N ARG A 27 -3.45 -19.20 -1.14
CA ARG A 27 -3.70 -18.10 -2.12
C ARG A 27 -2.59 -17.06 -2.18
N ALA A 28 -1.70 -17.20 -3.17
CA ALA A 28 -0.59 -16.27 -3.42
C ALA A 28 -1.02 -15.00 -4.17
N GLU A 29 -2.14 -15.03 -4.89
CA GLU A 29 -2.57 -13.98 -5.84
C GLU A 29 -2.90 -12.62 -5.18
N TRP A 30 -3.33 -12.61 -3.91
CA TRP A 30 -3.68 -11.38 -3.18
C TRP A 30 -2.58 -10.89 -2.23
N ARG A 31 -1.45 -11.61 -2.12
CA ARG A 31 -0.45 -11.38 -1.07
C ARG A 31 0.23 -10.00 -1.18
N LEU A 32 0.43 -9.48 -2.39
CA LEU A 32 1.00 -8.14 -2.60
C LEU A 32 0.04 -7.02 -2.21
N LEU A 33 -1.27 -7.25 -2.35
CA LEU A 33 -2.29 -6.26 -2.02
C LEU A 33 -2.66 -6.31 -0.53
N LEU A 34 -2.62 -7.49 0.09
CA LEU A 34 -3.04 -7.73 1.48
C LEU A 34 -1.89 -7.70 2.49
N ARG A 35 -0.80 -7.01 2.18
CA ARG A 35 0.40 -6.96 3.03
C ARG A 35 0.12 -6.36 4.41
N ALA A 36 0.93 -6.74 5.39
CA ALA A 36 0.81 -6.22 6.75
C ALA A 36 1.02 -4.69 6.81
N ASP A 37 1.96 -4.16 6.03
CA ASP A 37 2.36 -2.74 6.05
C ASP A 37 1.31 -1.76 5.49
N ASN A 38 0.33 -2.27 4.74
CA ASN A 38 -0.78 -1.47 4.18
C ASN A 38 -2.15 -1.81 4.81
N ALA A 39 -2.18 -2.66 5.83
CA ALA A 39 -3.42 -3.11 6.47
C ALA A 39 -4.17 -1.96 7.15
N ASP A 40 -3.43 -0.99 7.69
CA ASP A 40 -3.97 0.23 8.28
C ASP A 40 -4.74 1.06 7.24
N ARG A 41 -4.16 1.32 6.07
CA ARG A 41 -4.82 2.06 4.98
C ARG A 41 -6.10 1.37 4.51
N ARG A 42 -6.10 0.03 4.49
CA ARG A 42 -7.26 -0.78 4.06
C ARG A 42 -8.39 -0.84 5.10
N LEU A 43 -8.05 -1.00 6.38
CA LEU A 43 -9.04 -1.41 7.39
C LEU A 43 -9.36 -0.35 8.45
N THR A 44 -8.47 0.61 8.71
CA THR A 44 -8.65 1.56 9.83
C THR A 44 -9.89 2.43 9.61
N LYS A 45 -10.14 2.91 8.39
CA LYS A 45 -11.35 3.71 8.09
C LYS A 45 -12.63 2.94 8.41
N ARG A 46 -12.71 1.68 7.97
CA ARG A 46 -13.85 0.79 8.29
C ARG A 46 -13.97 0.52 9.78
N GLY A 47 -12.84 0.39 10.48
CA GLY A 47 -12.84 0.20 11.93
C GLY A 47 -13.29 1.44 12.72
N VAL A 48 -13.05 2.65 12.20
CA VAL A 48 -13.61 3.89 12.75
C VAL A 48 -15.13 3.92 12.57
N GLU A 49 -15.61 3.62 11.36
CA GLU A 49 -17.05 3.53 11.07
C GLU A 49 -17.75 2.47 11.94
N ALA A 50 -17.06 1.36 12.25
CA ALA A 50 -17.54 0.30 13.13
C ALA A 50 -17.36 0.60 14.64
N GLY A 51 -16.74 1.71 15.02
CA GLY A 51 -16.51 2.09 16.42
C GLY A 51 -15.45 1.25 17.16
N CYS A 52 -14.63 0.47 16.45
CA CYS A 52 -13.61 -0.43 17.04
C CYS A 52 -12.17 0.09 16.93
N VAL A 53 -12.00 1.33 16.45
CA VAL A 53 -10.71 2.00 16.30
C VAL A 53 -10.70 3.29 17.14
N SER A 54 -9.63 3.49 17.91
CA SER A 54 -9.44 4.73 18.69
C SER A 54 -9.17 5.94 17.79
N ALA A 55 -9.52 7.13 18.28
CA ALA A 55 -9.23 8.39 17.61
C ALA A 55 -7.72 8.54 17.32
N GLU A 56 -6.86 8.19 18.28
CA GLU A 56 -5.39 8.23 18.12
C GLU A 56 -4.93 7.38 16.93
N ARG A 57 -5.49 6.17 16.76
CA ARG A 57 -5.12 5.29 15.65
C ARG A 57 -5.61 5.84 14.31
N ALA A 58 -6.78 6.46 14.28
CA ALA A 58 -7.31 7.12 13.09
C ALA A 58 -6.44 8.31 12.67
N GLU A 59 -6.03 9.13 13.64
CA GLU A 59 -5.15 10.29 13.43
C GLU A 59 -3.78 9.86 12.89
N ARG A 60 -3.18 8.82 13.45
CA ARG A 60 -1.92 8.25 12.94
C ARG A 60 -2.02 7.82 11.46
N LEU A 61 -3.14 7.25 11.04
CA LEU A 61 -3.34 6.92 9.62
C LEU A 61 -3.44 8.19 8.78
N PHE A 62 -4.20 9.19 9.23
CA PHE A 62 -4.34 10.45 8.52
C PHE A 62 -2.99 11.15 8.31
N ASP A 63 -2.15 11.22 9.36
CA ASP A 63 -0.82 11.80 9.27
C ASP A 63 0.09 11.04 8.31
N LYS A 64 0.02 9.70 8.34
CA LYS A 64 0.75 8.83 7.38
C LYS A 64 0.32 9.12 5.94
N GLU A 65 -0.98 9.18 5.66
CA GLU A 65 -1.50 9.51 4.32
C GLU A 65 -1.07 10.91 3.87
N ARG A 66 -1.12 11.89 4.78
CA ARG A 66 -0.69 13.26 4.50
C ARG A 66 0.79 13.31 4.16
N ALA A 67 1.65 12.66 4.94
CA ALA A 67 3.09 12.59 4.69
C ALA A 67 3.40 11.92 3.33
N MET A 68 2.73 10.81 3.02
CA MET A 68 2.87 10.13 1.72
C MET A 68 2.44 11.03 0.56
N SER A 69 1.32 11.75 0.70
CA SER A 69 0.83 12.68 -0.31
C SER A 69 1.81 13.83 -0.57
N ILE A 70 2.37 14.41 0.49
CA ILE A 70 3.40 15.45 0.39
C ILE A 70 4.64 14.91 -0.32
N GLY A 71 5.17 13.76 0.12
CA GLY A 71 6.34 13.14 -0.50
C GLY A 71 6.14 12.84 -1.99
N ARG A 72 4.96 12.29 -2.35
CA ARG A 72 4.61 12.03 -3.75
C ARG A 72 4.56 13.30 -4.57
N ARG A 73 4.00 14.38 -4.02
CA ARG A 73 3.96 15.69 -4.68
C ARG A 73 5.37 16.24 -4.91
N SER A 74 6.25 16.17 -3.91
CA SER A 74 7.64 16.62 -4.02
C SER A 74 8.38 15.86 -5.13
N LEU A 75 8.20 14.54 -5.21
CA LEU A 75 8.80 13.73 -6.27
C LEU A 75 8.26 14.12 -7.66
N ARG A 76 6.96 14.35 -7.77
CA ARG A 76 6.32 14.74 -9.04
C ARG A 76 6.75 16.15 -9.50
N SER A 77 6.93 17.08 -8.57
CA SER A 77 7.33 18.46 -8.88
C SER A 77 8.81 18.61 -9.21
N PHE A 78 9.66 17.72 -8.69
CA PHE A 78 11.08 17.75 -8.99
C PHE A 78 11.36 17.11 -10.35
N ARG A 79 11.67 17.93 -11.35
CA ARG A 79 11.84 17.50 -12.75
C ARG A 79 13.19 17.93 -13.28
N LEU A 80 13.88 17.03 -13.98
CA LEU A 80 15.15 17.31 -14.66
C LEU A 80 15.16 16.64 -16.05
N PRO A 81 16.00 17.12 -16.98
CA PRO A 81 16.29 16.39 -18.22
C PRO A 81 16.93 15.04 -17.93
N ASN A 82 16.66 14.03 -18.75
CA ASN A 82 17.26 12.70 -18.60
C ASN A 82 18.80 12.72 -18.67
N SER A 83 19.39 13.68 -19.38
CA SER A 83 20.85 13.88 -19.36
C SER A 83 21.41 14.22 -17.97
N GLU A 84 20.68 15.04 -17.20
CA GLU A 84 21.06 15.42 -15.84
C GLU A 84 20.77 14.32 -14.82
N TRP A 85 19.69 13.57 -15.03
CA TRP A 85 19.44 12.37 -14.25
C TRP A 85 20.52 11.30 -14.45
N ALA A 86 20.92 11.07 -15.70
CA ALA A 86 22.01 10.14 -16.02
C ALA A 86 23.35 10.58 -15.40
N SER A 87 23.66 11.88 -15.40
CA SER A 87 24.90 12.39 -14.77
C SER A 87 24.93 12.22 -13.25
N ARG A 88 23.74 12.09 -12.62
CA ARG A 88 23.57 11.80 -11.19
C ARG A 88 23.54 10.31 -10.88
N GLY A 89 23.76 9.42 -11.86
CA GLY A 89 23.85 7.97 -11.68
C GLY A 89 22.51 7.23 -11.76
N PHE A 90 21.44 7.88 -12.23
CA PHE A 90 20.16 7.21 -12.44
C PHE A 90 20.11 6.49 -13.79
N GLY A 91 19.42 5.34 -13.84
CA GLY A 91 19.37 4.42 -14.99
C GLY A 91 18.51 4.88 -16.17
N VAL A 92 18.57 6.17 -16.51
CA VAL A 92 17.83 6.75 -17.65
C VAL A 92 18.77 6.98 -18.85
N LYS A 93 18.25 6.84 -20.06
CA LYS A 93 19.01 7.14 -21.28
C LYS A 93 19.18 8.66 -21.42
N PRO A 94 20.41 9.19 -21.60
CA PRO A 94 20.62 10.62 -21.79
C PRO A 94 19.82 11.14 -22.99
N SER A 95 18.88 12.05 -22.73
CA SER A 95 18.06 12.72 -23.74
C SER A 95 17.60 14.09 -23.21
N GLY A 96 17.08 14.93 -24.10
CA GLY A 96 16.47 16.21 -23.72
C GLY A 96 15.06 16.08 -23.12
N GLU A 97 14.53 14.86 -23.00
CA GLU A 97 13.22 14.62 -22.38
C GLU A 97 13.30 14.90 -20.88
N VAL A 98 12.29 15.59 -20.34
CA VAL A 98 12.21 15.98 -18.93
C VAL A 98 11.28 15.05 -18.18
N ARG A 99 11.80 14.37 -17.14
CA ARG A 99 11.04 13.47 -16.27
C ARG A 99 11.10 13.93 -14.82
N SER A 100 10.04 13.67 -14.08
CA SER A 100 10.03 13.86 -12.63
C SER A 100 10.76 12.74 -11.89
N ALA A 101 11.12 12.97 -10.64
CA ALA A 101 11.66 11.93 -9.76
C ALA A 101 10.67 10.77 -9.52
N GLU A 102 9.37 10.99 -9.75
CA GLU A 102 8.34 9.95 -9.67
C GLU A 102 8.36 8.99 -10.88
N GLU A 103 8.80 9.48 -12.04
CA GLU A 103 8.74 8.81 -13.35
C GLU A 103 10.07 8.16 -13.75
N MET A 104 11.10 8.30 -12.91
CA MET A 104 12.44 7.74 -13.14
C MET A 104 12.52 6.24 -12.88
#